data_AF-A0A455U901-F1
#
_entry.id   AF-A0A455U901-F1
#
_cell.length_a   1.000
_cell.length_b   1.000
_cell.length_c   1.000
_cell.angle_alpha   90.00
_cell.angle_beta   90.00
_cell.angle_gamma   90.00
#
_symmetry.space_group_name_H-M   'P 1'
#
loop_
_entity.id
_entity.type
_entity.pdbx_description
1 polymer ?
#
loop_
_entity_poly.entity_id
_entity_poly.type
_entity_poly.pdbx_seq_one_letter_code
_entity_poly.pdbx_strand_id
1 'polypeptide(L)'
;MRAASDPASGRTLSGDQDIAGLSRVENYATVYLIGNEDDPEQIVLPIRGQGLWGLMRGFLAVEGDGNTIVSITYYEHSETPGLGAEVNNPRWQAQWEGKKIYDEEGDLSPEIHLTKGGASDEYEVDALSGATLTSNGVTNMLQFWLSEEAFGPYLARFRSGTEPEDAEETDTNFEDVEGGLIMADVNAKAF
;
A
#
# COMPACT_ATOMS: atom_id res chain seq x y z
N MET A 1 -8.06 -6.10 -17.65
CA MET A 1 -7.86 -7.03 -16.52
C MET A 1 -7.26 -8.36 -17.03
N ARG A 2 -5.97 -8.36 -17.38
CA ARG A 2 -5.21 -9.54 -17.86
C ARG A 2 -3.70 -9.26 -17.78
N ALA A 3 -3.22 -8.81 -16.63
CA ALA A 3 -1.78 -8.72 -16.33
C ALA A 3 -1.35 -9.73 -15.25
N ALA A 4 -2.29 -10.30 -14.50
CA ALA A 4 -2.02 -11.24 -13.40
C ALA A 4 -1.73 -12.69 -13.85
N SER A 5 -1.57 -12.97 -15.15
CA SER A 5 -1.47 -14.34 -15.66
C SER A 5 -0.19 -14.64 -16.44
N ASP A 6 0.76 -13.71 -16.53
CA ASP A 6 2.08 -14.02 -17.10
C ASP A 6 3.02 -14.57 -16.00
N PRO A 7 3.52 -15.81 -16.13
CA PRO A 7 4.54 -16.37 -15.23
C PRO A 7 5.84 -15.56 -15.21
N ALA A 8 6.13 -14.76 -16.25
CA ALA A 8 7.32 -13.91 -16.33
C ALA A 8 7.18 -12.56 -15.61
N SER A 9 5.97 -12.16 -15.19
CA SER A 9 5.69 -10.82 -14.66
C SER A 9 5.58 -10.74 -13.14
N GLY A 10 6.19 -11.66 -12.39
CA GLY A 10 6.10 -11.64 -10.92
C GLY A 10 7.10 -12.57 -10.22
N ARG A 11 7.45 -12.24 -8.97
CA ARG A 11 8.44 -12.94 -8.14
C ARG A 11 7.79 -13.74 -7.02
N THR A 12 8.42 -14.87 -6.68
CA THR A 12 8.02 -15.69 -5.52
C THR A 12 8.54 -15.05 -4.24
N LEU A 13 7.68 -14.94 -3.24
CA LEU A 13 8.05 -14.55 -1.88
C LEU A 13 8.21 -15.82 -1.04
N SER A 14 9.19 -15.84 -0.13
CA SER A 14 9.43 -17.00 0.73
C SER A 14 9.89 -16.60 2.12
N GLY A 15 9.50 -17.40 3.12
CA GLY A 15 9.91 -17.20 4.50
C GLY A 15 9.58 -15.79 4.99
N ASP A 16 10.59 -15.09 5.49
CA ASP A 16 10.48 -13.77 6.09
C ASP A 16 10.10 -12.66 5.09
N GLN A 17 10.14 -12.93 3.78
CA GLN A 17 9.73 -11.98 2.75
C GLN A 17 8.21 -12.01 2.48
N ASP A 18 7.51 -13.09 2.86
CA ASP A 18 6.07 -13.25 2.62
C ASP A 18 5.23 -12.88 3.83
N ILE A 19 5.54 -11.75 4.48
CA ILE A 19 4.84 -11.31 5.71
C ILE A 19 3.34 -11.08 5.47
N ALA A 20 2.97 -10.69 4.25
CA ALA A 20 1.59 -10.44 3.82
C ALA A 20 0.86 -11.70 3.30
N GLY A 21 1.52 -12.87 3.24
CA GLY A 21 0.91 -14.13 2.83
C GLY A 21 0.41 -14.16 1.38
N LEU A 22 1.16 -13.54 0.47
CA LEU A 22 0.87 -13.45 -0.96
C LEU A 22 1.45 -14.61 -1.76
N SER A 23 2.58 -15.17 -1.30
CA SER A 23 3.41 -16.19 -1.98
C SER A 23 4.01 -15.77 -3.33
N ARG A 24 3.34 -14.91 -4.08
CA ARG A 24 3.80 -14.30 -5.33
C ARG A 24 3.28 -12.88 -5.45
N VAL A 25 4.18 -11.96 -5.82
CA VAL A 25 3.86 -10.57 -6.13
C VAL A 25 4.20 -10.28 -7.59
N GLU A 26 3.40 -9.44 -8.24
CA GLU A 26 3.65 -8.94 -9.59
C GLU A 26 4.88 -8.02 -9.60
N ASN A 27 5.58 -7.93 -10.73
CA ASN A 27 6.69 -6.97 -10.90
C ASN A 27 6.18 -5.54 -11.14
N TYR A 28 4.98 -5.40 -11.67
CA TYR A 28 4.35 -4.11 -11.96
C TYR A 28 2.96 -4.08 -11.36
N ALA A 29 2.59 -2.92 -10.81
CA ALA A 29 1.26 -2.66 -10.31
C ALA A 29 0.73 -1.35 -10.90
N THR A 30 -0.57 -1.33 -11.21
CA THR A 30 -1.22 -0.12 -11.69
C THR A 30 -1.65 0.73 -10.51
N VAL A 31 -1.20 1.98 -10.48
CA VAL A 31 -1.61 3.00 -9.50
C VAL A 31 -2.49 4.04 -10.19
N TYR A 32 -3.26 4.78 -9.39
CA TYR A 32 -4.10 5.86 -9.90
C TYR A 32 -3.65 7.17 -9.29
N LEU A 33 -3.42 8.17 -10.14
CA LEU A 33 -3.09 9.52 -9.70
C LEU A 33 -4.33 10.41 -9.81
N ILE A 34 -4.57 11.20 -8.78
CA ILE A 34 -5.63 12.21 -8.76
C ILE A 34 -4.95 13.57 -8.82
N GLY A 35 -5.33 14.41 -9.79
CA GLY A 35 -4.70 15.72 -10.00
C GLY A 35 -3.70 15.70 -11.15
N ASN A 36 -2.53 16.31 -10.95
CA ASN A 36 -1.45 16.34 -11.93
C ASN A 36 -0.61 15.04 -11.84
N GLU A 37 -0.05 14.56 -12.95
CA GLU A 37 0.77 13.35 -12.95
C GLU A 37 2.15 13.54 -12.30
N ASP A 38 2.74 14.74 -12.46
CA ASP A 38 4.04 15.10 -11.89
C ASP A 38 3.94 15.56 -10.43
N ASP A 39 2.77 16.10 -10.06
CA ASP A 39 2.45 16.63 -8.73
C ASP A 39 1.02 16.22 -8.34
N PRO A 40 0.78 14.92 -8.09
CA PRO A 40 -0.55 14.42 -7.79
C PRO A 40 -1.05 14.96 -6.46
N GLU A 41 -2.34 15.28 -6.37
CA GLU A 41 -2.98 15.59 -5.10
C GLU A 41 -3.08 14.32 -4.24
N GLN A 42 -3.31 13.17 -4.88
CA GLN A 42 -3.37 11.86 -4.24
C GLN A 42 -2.86 10.73 -5.13
N ILE A 43 -2.29 9.73 -4.47
CA ILE A 43 -1.77 8.50 -5.06
C ILE A 43 -2.58 7.33 -4.48
N VAL A 44 -3.26 6.58 -5.34
CA VAL A 44 -4.09 5.43 -4.92
C VAL A 44 -3.39 4.12 -5.29
N LEU A 45 -3.04 3.36 -4.25
CA LEU A 45 -2.28 2.12 -4.33
C LEU A 45 -3.20 0.91 -4.14
N PRO A 46 -3.19 -0.07 -5.06
CA PRO A 46 -3.85 -1.35 -4.80
C PRO A 46 -3.05 -2.15 -3.77
N ILE A 47 -3.69 -2.55 -2.68
CA ILE A 47 -3.07 -3.36 -1.63
C ILE A 47 -3.83 -4.68 -1.46
N ARG A 48 -3.09 -5.73 -1.10
CA ARG A 48 -3.67 -7.04 -0.77
C ARG A 48 -2.83 -7.80 0.24
N GLY A 49 -3.47 -8.60 1.08
CA GLY A 49 -2.76 -9.39 2.07
C GLY A 49 -3.68 -10.36 2.79
N GLN A 50 -3.09 -11.39 3.38
CA GLN A 50 -3.81 -12.47 4.05
C GLN A 50 -4.41 -11.96 5.37
N GLY A 51 -5.74 -12.00 5.49
CA GLY A 51 -6.47 -11.87 6.75
C GLY A 51 -6.53 -13.20 7.51
N LEU A 52 -7.53 -13.38 8.39
CA LEU A 52 -7.71 -14.67 9.06
C LEU A 52 -8.22 -15.74 8.10
N TRP A 53 -9.27 -15.44 7.33
CA TRP A 53 -10.00 -16.44 6.55
C TRP A 53 -9.63 -16.44 5.07
N GLY A 54 -8.94 -15.42 4.59
CA GLY A 54 -8.57 -15.33 3.18
C GLY A 54 -7.84 -14.04 2.83
N LEU A 55 -7.52 -13.94 1.55
CA LEU A 55 -6.90 -12.75 0.97
C LEU A 55 -7.88 -11.57 1.03
N MET A 56 -7.43 -10.47 1.59
CA MET A 56 -8.11 -9.17 1.58
C MET A 56 -7.53 -8.32 0.47
N ARG A 57 -8.37 -7.58 -0.24
CA ARG A 57 -7.96 -6.66 -1.30
C ARG A 57 -8.62 -5.31 -1.12
N GLY A 58 -7.83 -4.26 -1.33
CA GLY A 58 -8.24 -2.90 -1.04
C GLY A 58 -7.43 -1.87 -1.80
N PHE A 59 -7.71 -0.62 -1.46
CA PHE A 59 -6.97 0.55 -1.89
C PHE A 59 -6.53 1.34 -0.67
N LEU A 60 -5.30 1.84 -0.74
CA LEU A 60 -4.77 2.86 0.15
C LEU A 60 -4.59 4.13 -0.67
N ALA A 61 -5.22 5.22 -0.26
CA ALA A 61 -4.98 6.54 -0.83
C ALA A 61 -4.02 7.29 0.08
N VAL A 62 -2.98 7.87 -0.53
CA VAL A 62 -1.94 8.68 0.11
C VAL A 62 -1.97 10.05 -0.54
N GLU A 63 -1.68 11.12 0.20
CA GLU A 63 -1.52 12.46 -0.37
C GLU A 63 -0.34 12.50 -1.34
N GLY A 64 -0.29 13.57 -2.14
CA GLY A 64 0.83 13.88 -3.03
C GLY A 64 2.21 13.94 -2.37
N ASP A 65 2.27 14.01 -1.05
CA ASP A 65 3.52 13.93 -0.29
C ASP A 65 4.10 12.51 -0.19
N GLY A 66 3.37 11.48 -0.64
CA GLY A 66 3.81 10.08 -0.57
C GLY A 66 3.93 9.51 0.85
N ASN A 67 3.41 10.18 1.88
CA ASN A 67 3.50 9.76 3.28
C ASN A 67 2.17 9.84 4.05
N THR A 68 1.34 10.85 3.79
CA THR A 68 0.10 11.08 4.53
C THR A 68 -1.03 10.21 3.99
N ILE A 69 -1.64 9.38 4.83
CA ILE A 69 -2.77 8.55 4.47
C ILE A 69 -4.03 9.39 4.38
N VAL A 70 -4.71 9.32 3.25
CA VAL A 70 -6.03 9.91 3.03
C VAL A 70 -7.12 8.94 3.46
N SER A 71 -7.04 7.69 3.00
CA SER A 71 -8.04 6.67 3.33
C SER A 71 -7.55 5.26 3.02
N ILE A 72 -8.21 4.28 3.65
CA ILE A 72 -8.08 2.88 3.29
C ILE A 72 -9.47 2.27 3.10
N THR A 73 -9.63 1.41 2.11
CA THR A 73 -10.87 0.67 1.89
C THR A 73 -10.63 -0.72 1.32
N TYR A 74 -11.48 -1.67 1.69
CA TYR A 74 -11.41 -3.04 1.18
C TYR A 74 -12.65 -3.33 0.32
N TYR A 75 -12.44 -3.84 -0.88
CA TYR A 75 -13.53 -4.21 -1.79
C TYR A 75 -13.77 -5.73 -1.82
N GLU A 76 -12.83 -6.52 -1.30
CA GLU A 76 -12.96 -7.97 -1.21
C GLU A 76 -12.26 -8.49 0.05
N HIS A 77 -12.97 -9.27 0.85
CA HIS A 77 -12.44 -10.04 1.97
C HIS A 77 -13.41 -11.16 2.34
N SER A 78 -12.96 -12.12 3.14
CA SER A 78 -13.81 -13.21 3.69
C SER A 78 -13.90 -13.19 5.21
N GLU A 79 -13.48 -12.09 5.83
CA GLU A 79 -13.48 -11.95 7.29
C GLU A 79 -14.89 -12.03 7.91
N THR A 80 -14.96 -12.48 9.15
CA THR A 80 -16.24 -12.67 9.85
C THR A 80 -16.95 -11.32 10.12
N PRO A 81 -18.24 -11.17 9.76
CA PRO A 81 -19.05 -10.00 10.11
C PRO A 81 -19.05 -9.71 11.62
N GLY A 82 -18.86 -8.44 12.00
CA GLY A 82 -18.80 -8.00 13.40
C GLY A 82 -17.48 -8.32 14.13
N LEU A 83 -16.48 -8.87 13.42
CA LEU A 83 -15.13 -9.10 13.91
C LEU A 83 -14.11 -8.51 12.90
N GLY A 84 -13.58 -9.34 12.01
CA GLY A 84 -12.58 -8.90 11.03
C GLY A 84 -13.18 -8.09 9.88
N ALA A 85 -14.47 -8.28 9.54
CA ALA A 85 -15.15 -7.47 8.52
C ALA A 85 -15.29 -5.99 8.93
N GLU A 86 -14.98 -5.65 10.18
CA GLU A 86 -14.93 -4.27 10.65
C GLU A 86 -13.83 -3.44 9.97
N VAL A 87 -12.96 -4.05 9.15
CA VAL A 87 -12.09 -3.32 8.20
C VAL A 87 -12.87 -2.38 7.26
N ASN A 88 -14.16 -2.65 7.03
CA ASN A 88 -15.07 -1.81 6.25
C ASN A 88 -16.00 -0.95 7.12
N ASN A 89 -15.82 -0.93 8.44
CA ASN A 89 -16.58 -0.04 9.30
C ASN A 89 -16.14 1.41 9.06
N PRO A 90 -17.04 2.33 8.69
CA PRO A 90 -16.70 3.72 8.43
C PRO A 90 -16.00 4.43 9.60
N ARG A 91 -16.32 4.04 10.84
CA ARG A 91 -15.68 4.61 12.04
C ARG A 91 -14.23 4.16 12.18
N TRP A 92 -13.92 2.94 11.78
CA TRP A 92 -12.55 2.43 11.80
C TRP A 92 -11.76 3.00 10.63
N GLN A 93 -12.35 3.07 9.42
CA GLN A 93 -11.73 3.69 8.25
C GLN A 93 -11.40 5.17 8.45
N ALA A 94 -12.25 5.91 9.18
CA ALA A 94 -12.00 7.32 9.51
C ALA A 94 -10.78 7.55 10.42
N GLN A 95 -10.23 6.51 11.06
CA GLN A 95 -9.02 6.66 11.89
C GLN A 95 -7.74 6.81 11.05
N TRP A 96 -7.80 6.47 9.76
CA TRP A 96 -6.64 6.43 8.86
C TRP A 96 -6.30 7.80 8.28
N GLU A 97 -7.29 8.70 8.18
CA GLU A 97 -7.08 10.04 7.64
C GLU A 97 -6.05 10.81 8.47
N GLY A 98 -5.02 11.33 7.80
CA GLY A 98 -3.93 12.09 8.40
C GLY A 98 -2.85 11.25 9.09
N LYS A 99 -2.94 9.92 9.08
CA LYS A 99 -1.88 9.04 9.59
C LYS A 99 -0.66 9.10 8.67
N LYS A 100 0.53 8.85 9.22
CA LYS A 100 1.78 8.80 8.45
C LYS A 100 2.24 7.37 8.26
N ILE A 101 2.93 7.13 7.15
CA ILE A 101 3.49 5.83 6.81
C ILE A 101 4.90 5.68 7.39
N TYR A 102 5.74 6.69 7.23
CA TYR A 102 7.17 6.70 7.58
C TYR A 102 7.49 7.87 8.52
N ASP A 103 8.44 7.67 9.44
CA ASP A 103 8.80 8.67 10.44
C ASP A 103 9.83 9.71 9.96
N GLU A 104 10.80 9.25 9.17
CA GLU A 104 11.95 10.01 8.72
C GLU A 104 11.95 10.16 7.19
N GLU A 105 12.46 11.31 6.74
CA GLU A 105 12.61 11.60 5.32
C GLU A 105 13.66 10.68 4.70
N GLY A 106 13.28 9.92 3.68
CA GLY A 106 14.15 8.93 3.03
C GLY A 106 14.10 7.53 3.64
N ASP A 107 13.40 7.31 4.76
CA ASP A 107 13.16 5.96 5.28
C ASP A 107 12.13 5.22 4.40
N LEU A 108 12.39 3.93 4.17
CA LEU A 108 11.50 3.01 3.44
C LEU A 108 10.93 1.93 4.37
N SER A 109 11.14 2.08 5.67
CA SER A 109 10.58 1.23 6.72
C SER A 109 9.25 1.85 7.19
N PRO A 110 8.09 1.26 6.86
CA PRO A 110 6.83 1.82 7.30
C PRO A 110 6.66 1.62 8.83
N GLU A 111 6.37 2.70 9.54
CA GLU A 111 6.03 2.68 10.96
C GLU A 111 4.52 2.46 11.17
N ILE A 112 3.69 2.66 10.14
CA ILE A 112 2.23 2.51 10.24
C ILE A 112 1.80 1.09 10.63
N HIS A 113 1.04 0.95 11.72
CA HIS A 113 0.56 -0.33 12.20
C HIS A 113 -0.72 -0.25 13.06
N LEU A 114 -1.38 -1.40 13.25
CA LEU A 114 -2.51 -1.51 14.18
C LEU A 114 -2.02 -1.85 15.58
N THR A 115 -2.53 -1.15 16.59
CA THR A 115 -2.18 -1.33 18.00
C THR A 115 -3.38 -1.73 18.86
N LYS A 116 -3.15 -2.49 19.92
CA LYS A 116 -4.20 -2.87 20.88
C LYS A 116 -4.27 -1.85 22.00
N GLY A 117 -5.48 -1.42 22.35
CA GLY A 117 -5.71 -0.57 23.51
C GLY A 117 -5.79 0.93 23.21
N GLY A 118 -5.71 1.30 21.93
CA GLY A 118 -5.86 2.67 21.46
C GLY A 118 -4.61 3.17 20.77
N ALA A 119 -4.75 3.75 19.58
CA ALA A 119 -3.68 4.48 18.90
C ALA A 119 -3.23 5.69 19.73
N SER A 120 -1.92 5.85 19.86
CA SER A 120 -1.29 6.88 20.68
C SER A 120 -0.54 7.96 19.88
N ASP A 121 -0.23 7.68 18.62
CA ASP A 121 0.50 8.59 17.73
C ASP A 121 -0.05 8.57 16.27
N GLU A 122 0.71 9.16 15.35
CA GLU A 122 0.37 9.29 13.93
C GLU A 122 0.67 8.05 13.08
N TYR A 123 1.40 7.06 13.62
CA TYR A 123 1.74 5.80 12.97
C TYR A 123 0.87 4.64 13.49
N GLU A 124 0.04 4.88 14.52
CA GLU A 124 -0.84 3.86 15.07
C GLU A 124 -2.31 4.03 14.63
N VAL A 125 -2.98 2.91 14.37
CA VAL A 125 -4.44 2.81 14.20
C VAL A 125 -5.00 1.78 15.17
N ASP A 126 -6.23 1.93 15.65
CA ASP A 126 -6.80 0.94 16.56
C ASP A 126 -6.92 -0.44 15.89
N ALA A 127 -6.47 -1.47 16.59
CA ALA A 127 -6.75 -2.85 16.21
C ALA A 127 -8.25 -3.17 16.32
N LEU A 128 -8.72 -4.05 15.43
CA LEU A 128 -10.10 -4.51 15.42
C LEU A 128 -10.40 -5.34 16.67
N SER A 129 -11.38 -4.90 17.45
CA SER A 129 -11.78 -5.56 18.69
C SER A 129 -12.23 -7.01 18.44
N GLY A 130 -11.62 -7.97 19.13
CA GLY A 130 -11.91 -9.40 18.94
C GLY A 130 -11.36 -10.01 17.65
N ALA A 131 -10.68 -9.25 16.80
CA ALA A 131 -10.16 -9.69 15.50
C ALA A 131 -8.65 -9.42 15.38
N THR A 132 -7.87 -9.94 16.34
CA THR A 132 -6.41 -9.77 16.37
C THR A 132 -5.73 -10.30 15.11
N LEU A 133 -6.14 -11.47 14.61
CA LEU A 133 -5.50 -12.07 13.43
C LEU A 133 -5.75 -11.26 12.16
N THR A 134 -6.98 -10.74 11.98
CA THR A 134 -7.28 -9.78 10.92
C THR A 134 -6.45 -8.51 11.06
N SER A 135 -6.34 -7.98 12.28
CA SER A 135 -5.56 -6.77 12.55
C SER A 135 -4.08 -6.95 12.19
N ASN A 136 -3.49 -8.07 12.59
CA ASN A 136 -2.13 -8.43 12.22
C ASN A 136 -1.99 -8.58 10.69
N GLY A 137 -2.99 -9.16 10.02
CA GLY A 137 -3.02 -9.24 8.56
C GLY A 137 -3.02 -7.87 7.87
N VAL A 138 -3.75 -6.90 8.41
CA VAL A 138 -3.72 -5.51 7.93
C VAL A 138 -2.34 -4.87 8.16
N THR A 139 -1.78 -4.98 9.38
CA THR A 139 -0.42 -4.49 9.65
C THR A 139 0.58 -5.09 8.68
N ASN A 140 0.66 -6.42 8.58
CA ASN A 140 1.61 -7.09 7.70
C ASN A 140 1.43 -6.71 6.22
N MET A 141 0.19 -6.50 5.78
CA MET A 141 -0.11 -6.05 4.42
C MET A 141 0.51 -4.68 4.15
N LEU A 142 0.28 -3.70 5.04
CA LEU A 142 0.84 -2.36 4.87
C LEU A 142 2.36 -2.37 5.01
N GLN A 143 2.88 -3.11 5.97
CA GLN A 143 4.31 -3.31 6.17
C GLN A 143 4.99 -3.87 4.92
N PHE A 144 4.37 -4.81 4.21
CA PHE A 144 4.89 -5.29 2.93
C PHE A 144 4.78 -4.24 1.82
N TRP A 145 3.55 -3.77 1.53
CA TRP A 145 3.29 -2.92 0.36
C TRP A 145 3.98 -1.56 0.43
N LEU A 146 4.28 -1.07 1.64
CA LEU A 146 4.93 0.21 1.87
C LEU A 146 6.42 0.06 2.18
N SER A 147 6.97 -1.15 2.14
CA SER A 147 8.42 -1.35 2.28
C SER A 147 9.20 -1.03 1.00
N GLU A 148 10.53 -1.03 1.12
CA GLU A 148 11.49 -1.01 0.01
C GLU A 148 11.21 -2.12 -1.04
N GLU A 149 10.58 -3.22 -0.64
CA GLU A 149 10.28 -4.37 -1.49
C GLU A 149 9.04 -4.19 -2.40
N ALA A 150 8.32 -3.06 -2.26
CA ALA A 150 7.08 -2.78 -2.98
C ALA A 150 6.93 -1.28 -3.36
N PHE A 151 5.91 -0.57 -2.86
CA PHE A 151 5.66 0.83 -3.24
C PHE A 151 6.54 1.85 -2.53
N GLY A 152 7.34 1.45 -1.53
CA GLY A 152 8.21 2.37 -0.79
C GLY A 152 9.08 3.26 -1.68
N PRO A 153 9.85 2.70 -2.63
CA PRO A 153 10.68 3.49 -3.54
C PRO A 153 9.86 4.38 -4.50
N TYR A 154 8.68 3.92 -4.92
CA TYR A 154 7.79 4.72 -5.75
C TYR A 154 7.27 5.96 -5.00
N LEU A 155 6.81 5.77 -3.75
CA LEU A 155 6.34 6.86 -2.89
C LEU A 155 7.47 7.81 -2.47
N ALA A 156 8.70 7.32 -2.35
CA ALA A 156 9.87 8.15 -2.03
C ALA A 156 10.11 9.28 -3.03
N ARG A 157 9.75 9.08 -4.31
CA ARG A 157 9.87 10.09 -5.38
C ARG A 157 9.09 11.38 -5.08
N PHE A 158 8.06 11.28 -4.25
CA PHE A 158 7.18 12.40 -3.89
C PHE A 158 7.53 13.02 -2.53
N ARG A 159 8.38 12.36 -1.71
CA ARG A 159 8.69 12.80 -0.35
C ARG A 159 9.79 13.86 -0.27
N SER A 160 10.64 13.99 -1.29
CA SER A 160 11.72 14.99 -1.32
C SER A 160 12.18 15.24 -2.75
N GLY A 161 12.68 16.46 -3.03
CA GLY A 161 13.15 16.96 -4.34
C GLY A 161 14.35 16.21 -4.91
N THR A 162 14.17 14.92 -5.17
CA THR A 162 15.06 14.06 -5.94
C THR A 162 14.87 14.48 -7.39
N GLU A 163 15.84 15.20 -7.95
CA GLU A 163 15.84 15.49 -9.38
C GLU A 163 15.74 14.16 -10.15
N PRO A 164 14.94 14.09 -11.24
CA PRO A 164 14.67 12.87 -11.99
C PRO A 164 15.92 12.21 -12.63
N GLU A 165 17.12 12.71 -12.36
CA GLU A 165 18.39 12.22 -12.88
C GLU A 165 18.91 10.99 -12.13
N ASP A 166 18.41 10.73 -10.91
CA ASP A 166 18.78 9.54 -10.10
C ASP A 166 17.74 8.41 -10.18
N ALA A 167 16.60 8.63 -10.83
CA ALA A 167 15.62 7.60 -11.14
C ALA A 167 15.82 7.12 -12.59
N GLU A 168 16.58 6.05 -12.80
CA GLU A 168 16.68 5.43 -14.12
C GLU A 168 15.28 5.20 -14.70
N GLU A 169 15.10 5.61 -15.97
CA GLU A 169 13.84 5.60 -16.72
C GLU A 169 13.05 4.33 -16.45
N THR A 170 12.02 4.43 -15.60
CA THR A 170 10.98 3.42 -15.56
C THR A 170 10.28 3.48 -16.90
N ASP A 171 10.33 2.38 -17.66
CA ASP A 171 9.75 2.20 -18.99
C ASP A 171 8.22 2.42 -18.91
N THR A 172 7.80 3.69 -18.93
CA THR A 172 6.41 4.12 -18.89
C THR A 172 5.87 4.00 -20.30
N ASN A 173 5.23 2.87 -20.60
CA ASN A 173 4.52 2.73 -21.87
C ASN A 173 3.20 3.52 -21.81
N PHE A 174 3.19 4.69 -22.44
CA PHE A 174 2.03 5.57 -22.55
C PHE A 174 1.10 5.05 -23.66
N GLU A 175 0.03 4.34 -23.29
CA GLU A 175 -1.15 4.21 -24.15
C GLU A 175 -2.33 4.93 -23.48
N ASP A 176 -2.85 5.94 -24.19
CA ASP A 176 -3.89 6.88 -23.77
C ASP A 176 -5.13 6.19 -23.18
N VAL A 177 -5.41 6.45 -21.90
CA VAL A 177 -6.73 6.23 -21.29
C VAL A 177 -7.08 7.49 -20.50
N GLU A 178 -8.17 8.17 -20.86
CA GLU A 178 -8.68 9.32 -20.11
C GLU A 178 -8.90 8.95 -18.64
N GLY A 179 -8.10 9.56 -17.76
CA GLY A 179 -7.94 9.23 -16.34
C GLY A 179 -6.56 8.64 -16.08
N GLY A 180 -5.61 9.49 -15.67
CA GLY A 180 -4.16 9.23 -15.56
C GLY A 180 -3.81 7.92 -14.85
N LEU A 181 -3.74 6.85 -15.63
CA LEU A 181 -3.42 5.51 -15.19
C LEU A 181 -1.93 5.28 -15.40
N ILE A 182 -1.17 5.09 -14.32
CA ILE A 182 0.28 4.87 -14.41
C ILE A 182 0.61 3.46 -13.90
N MET A 183 1.43 2.73 -14.65
CA MET A 183 2.07 1.52 -14.13
C MET A 183 3.28 1.93 -13.29
N ALA A 184 3.29 1.54 -12.02
CA ALA A 184 4.45 1.62 -11.15
C ALA A 184 5.17 0.27 -11.15
N ASP A 185 6.50 0.30 -11.30
CA ASP A 185 7.35 -0.84 -10.96
C ASP A 185 7.38 -0.97 -9.44
N VAL A 186 7.00 -2.15 -8.92
CA VAL A 186 7.04 -2.39 -7.46
C VAL A 186 8.45 -2.70 -6.96
N ASN A 187 9.47 -2.63 -7.82
CA ASN A 187 10.84 -3.02 -7.51
C ASN A 187 11.89 -1.99 -7.95
N ALA A 188 11.50 -0.76 -8.33
CA ALA A 188 12.47 0.26 -8.73
C ALA A 188 13.42 0.57 -7.55
N LYS A 189 14.69 0.16 -7.65
CA LYS A 189 15.72 0.45 -6.65
C LYS A 189 16.40 1.77 -7.00
N ALA A 190 16.40 2.72 -6.08
CA ALA A 190 17.36 3.83 -6.11
C ALA A 190 18.74 3.25 -5.74
N PHE A 191 19.74 3.44 -6.60
CA PHE A 191 21.12 2.99 -6.37
C PHE A 191 21.97 4.13 -5.82
#